data_AF-A0A957H2Z8-F1
#
_entry.id   AF-A0A957H2Z8-F1
#
_cell.length_a   1.000
_cell.length_b   1.000
_cell.length_c   1.000
_cell.angle_alpha   90.00
_cell.angle_beta   90.00
_cell.angle_gamma   90.00
#
_symmetry.space_group_name_H-M   'P 1'
#
loop_
_entity.id
_entity.type
_entity.pdbx_description
1 polymer ?
#
loop_
_entity_poly.entity_id
_entity_poly.type
_entity_poly.pdbx_seq_one_letter_code
_entity_poly.pdbx_strand_id
1 'polypeptide(L)'
;MAQLLTPEQLRFTFDCASIDCETTADLVRETTIIGQKRGVQAIEFGIGLKSPGYNIFVTGESGTGRTTAIKRFVEQRAAHDPVPDDWIYVHNFNTAHKPMALRVPAGRGSQLAADMDSLISRLRTELPQAFDKESFRDAALEIQHERQQNYDSLLRGIQAKAVGKNAVLIPSPEGFQILPGINGQPLPQDQINALSDEAKERWSNTLHELQRELNDFMFAVRDLDSKANEQVKALVERVGRTVIDVALDVVRQKHNDLDQLQDYFQAVEKDIVANIR
;
A
#
# COMPACT_ATOMS: atom_id res chain seq x y z
N MET A 1 -18.66 -19.79 -86.24
CA MET A 1 -19.49 -21.00 -86.03
C MET A 1 -19.25 -21.47 -84.61
N ALA A 2 -20.30 -21.68 -83.81
CA ALA A 2 -20.14 -22.22 -82.46
C ALA A 2 -19.80 -23.72 -82.56
N GLN A 3 -18.77 -24.16 -81.86
CA GLN A 3 -18.43 -25.58 -81.75
C GLN A 3 -19.39 -26.24 -80.74
N LEU A 4 -20.12 -27.27 -81.16
CA LEU A 4 -20.97 -28.07 -80.28
C LEU A 4 -20.06 -28.95 -79.41
N LEU A 5 -20.23 -28.85 -78.08
CA LEU A 5 -19.53 -29.68 -77.10
C LEU A 5 -20.35 -30.94 -76.81
N THR A 6 -19.68 -32.09 -76.68
CA THR A 6 -20.33 -33.34 -76.27
C THR A 6 -20.54 -33.36 -74.75
N PRO A 7 -21.49 -34.17 -74.21
CA PRO A 7 -21.71 -34.28 -72.78
C PRO A 7 -20.45 -34.63 -71.96
N GLU A 8 -19.55 -35.42 -72.55
CA GLU A 8 -18.28 -35.81 -71.95
C GLU A 8 -17.32 -34.61 -71.84
N GLN A 9 -17.35 -33.69 -72.80
CA GLN A 9 -16.53 -32.47 -72.80
C GLN A 9 -17.02 -31.41 -71.80
N LEU A 10 -18.28 -31.55 -71.34
CA LEU A 10 -18.87 -30.67 -70.33
C LEU A 10 -18.66 -31.19 -68.89
N ARG A 11 -18.24 -32.44 -68.74
CA ARG A 11 -18.05 -33.08 -67.44
C ARG A 11 -16.58 -33.08 -67.05
N PHE A 12 -16.26 -32.41 -65.94
CA PHE A 12 -14.98 -32.64 -65.27
C PHE A 12 -14.96 -34.07 -64.70
N THR A 13 -13.98 -34.87 -65.12
CA THR A 13 -13.69 -36.18 -64.55
C THR A 13 -12.34 -36.16 -63.85
N PHE A 14 -12.30 -36.73 -62.65
CA PHE A 14 -11.08 -36.91 -61.88
C PHE A 14 -10.82 -38.40 -61.74
N ASP A 15 -9.60 -38.85 -62.04
CA ASP A 15 -9.22 -40.24 -61.86
C ASP A 15 -8.89 -40.50 -60.39
N CYS A 16 -9.80 -41.16 -59.68
CA CYS A 16 -9.60 -41.48 -58.27
C CYS A 16 -8.41 -42.42 -58.03
N ALA A 17 -7.98 -43.21 -59.02
CA ALA A 17 -6.79 -44.06 -58.91
C ALA A 17 -5.49 -43.24 -58.87
N SER A 18 -5.55 -41.93 -59.13
CA SER A 18 -4.40 -41.02 -59.03
C SER A 18 -4.05 -40.59 -57.60
N ILE A 19 -4.89 -40.91 -56.60
CA ILE A 19 -4.63 -40.63 -55.18
C ILE A 19 -4.27 -41.93 -54.48
N ASP A 20 -3.07 -41.98 -53.91
CA ASP A 20 -2.54 -43.13 -53.18
C ASP A 20 -3.02 -43.10 -51.71
N CYS A 21 -4.30 -43.33 -51.48
CA CYS A 21 -4.87 -43.54 -50.13
C CYS A 21 -6.16 -44.40 -50.18
N GLU A 22 -6.37 -45.25 -49.19
CA GLU A 22 -7.65 -45.96 -49.02
C GLU A 22 -8.69 -45.07 -48.33
N THR A 23 -8.24 -44.27 -47.36
CA THR A 23 -9.06 -43.30 -46.63
C THR A 23 -8.34 -41.98 -46.44
N THR A 24 -9.09 -40.91 -46.17
CA THR A 24 -8.50 -39.59 -45.86
C THR A 24 -7.70 -39.57 -44.55
N ALA A 25 -7.78 -40.63 -43.74
CA ALA A 25 -6.95 -40.79 -42.54
C ALA A 25 -5.50 -41.16 -42.87
N ASP A 26 -5.26 -41.77 -44.04
CA ASP A 26 -3.93 -42.20 -44.50
C ASP A 26 -3.10 -41.05 -45.07
N LEU A 27 -3.76 -39.91 -45.34
CA LEU A 27 -3.11 -38.72 -45.87
C LEU A 27 -2.36 -37.95 -44.77
N VAL A 28 -1.11 -37.58 -45.07
CA VAL A 28 -0.34 -36.68 -44.22
C VAL A 28 -1.04 -35.32 -44.17
N ARG A 29 -1.36 -34.88 -42.95
CA ARG A 29 -1.95 -33.55 -42.73
C ARG A 29 -0.88 -32.49 -42.95
N GLU A 30 -0.85 -31.90 -44.14
CA GLU A 30 -0.02 -30.72 -44.37
C GLU A 30 -0.45 -29.56 -43.49
N THR A 31 0.55 -28.85 -42.96
CA THR A 31 0.34 -27.77 -42.00
C THR A 31 0.27 -26.40 -42.64
N THR A 32 0.59 -26.35 -43.93
CA THR A 32 0.82 -25.16 -44.73
C THR A 32 -0.49 -24.65 -45.33
N ILE A 33 -0.62 -23.33 -45.51
CA ILE A 33 -1.77 -22.74 -46.20
C ILE A 33 -1.65 -23.08 -47.69
N ILE A 34 -2.56 -23.94 -48.18
CA ILE A 34 -2.60 -24.37 -49.58
C ILE A 34 -2.87 -23.16 -50.49
N GLY A 35 -2.10 -23.03 -51.57
CA GLY A 35 -2.31 -22.00 -52.60
C GLY A 35 -1.89 -20.57 -52.21
N GLN A 36 -1.35 -20.34 -51.00
CA GLN A 36 -1.04 -18.99 -50.49
C GLN A 36 0.45 -18.80 -50.16
N LYS A 37 1.36 -19.20 -51.07
CA LYS A 37 2.82 -19.11 -50.85
C LYS A 37 3.29 -17.72 -50.41
N ARG A 38 2.77 -16.66 -51.06
CA ARG A 38 3.08 -15.26 -50.70
C ARG A 38 2.60 -14.89 -49.29
N GLY A 39 1.42 -15.37 -48.90
CA GLY A 39 0.85 -15.11 -47.57
C GLY A 39 1.67 -15.76 -46.46
N VAL A 40 2.08 -17.01 -46.67
CA VAL A 40 2.95 -17.75 -45.73
C VAL A 40 4.29 -17.03 -45.55
N GLN A 41 4.97 -16.65 -46.63
CA GLN A 41 6.24 -15.93 -46.57
C GLN A 41 6.12 -14.58 -45.84
N ALA A 42 5.03 -13.85 -46.05
CA ALA A 42 4.78 -12.58 -45.36
C ALA A 42 4.57 -12.76 -43.85
N ILE A 43 3.88 -13.83 -43.45
CA ILE A 43 3.68 -14.19 -42.04
C ILE A 43 5.01 -14.59 -41.40
N GLU A 44 5.78 -15.48 -42.03
CA GLU A 44 7.09 -15.91 -41.53
C GLU A 44 8.07 -14.74 -41.38
N PHE A 45 8.13 -13.86 -42.39
CA PHE A 45 8.94 -12.65 -42.34
C PHE A 45 8.49 -11.73 -41.20
N GLY A 46 7.19 -11.42 -41.13
CA GLY A 46 6.64 -10.51 -40.14
C GLY A 46 6.82 -11.00 -38.70
N ILE A 47 6.60 -12.29 -38.45
CA ILE A 47 6.81 -12.91 -37.13
C ILE A 47 8.30 -12.96 -36.78
N GLY A 48 9.18 -13.04 -37.78
CA GLY A 48 10.64 -13.00 -37.59
C GLY A 48 11.19 -11.63 -37.20
N LEU A 49 10.45 -10.54 -37.41
CA LEU A 49 10.89 -9.19 -37.08
C LEU A 49 10.84 -8.95 -35.56
N LYS A 50 12.01 -8.79 -34.94
CA LYS A 50 12.14 -8.47 -33.50
C LYS A 50 12.13 -6.97 -33.19
N SER A 51 12.12 -6.11 -34.21
CA SER A 51 12.15 -4.66 -34.03
C SER A 51 10.75 -4.13 -33.68
N PRO A 52 10.64 -3.17 -32.75
CA PRO A 52 9.36 -2.53 -32.46
C PRO A 52 8.84 -1.73 -33.66
N GLY A 53 7.53 -1.50 -33.71
CA GLY A 53 6.89 -0.68 -34.75
C GLY A 53 6.35 -1.44 -35.97
N TYR A 54 6.53 -2.76 -36.02
CA TYR A 54 5.98 -3.61 -37.07
C TYR A 54 4.75 -4.36 -36.56
N ASN A 55 3.67 -4.32 -37.34
CA ASN A 55 2.45 -5.08 -37.10
C ASN A 55 2.07 -5.81 -38.38
N ILE A 56 1.50 -7.01 -38.25
CA ILE A 56 0.98 -7.78 -39.40
C ILE A 56 -0.53 -7.54 -39.49
N PHE A 57 -1.00 -7.10 -40.66
CA PHE A 57 -2.42 -7.02 -40.98
C PHE A 57 -2.77 -8.07 -42.02
N VAL A 58 -3.83 -8.86 -41.77
CA VAL A 58 -4.24 -9.94 -42.68
C VAL A 58 -5.65 -9.69 -43.19
N THR A 59 -5.80 -9.73 -44.52
CA THR A 59 -7.06 -9.52 -45.24
C THR A 59 -7.37 -10.68 -46.18
N GLY A 60 -8.64 -10.89 -46.50
CA GLY A 60 -9.12 -11.95 -47.40
C GLY A 60 -10.59 -12.28 -47.21
N GLU A 61 -11.16 -13.08 -48.12
CA GLU A 61 -12.57 -13.46 -48.11
C GLU A 61 -12.97 -14.25 -46.86
N SER A 62 -14.13 -13.95 -46.29
CA SER A 62 -14.67 -14.66 -45.13
C SER A 62 -14.75 -16.18 -45.36
N GLY A 63 -14.47 -16.98 -44.31
CA GLY A 63 -14.52 -18.45 -44.39
C GLY A 63 -13.21 -19.13 -44.81
N THR A 64 -12.15 -18.38 -45.14
CA THR A 64 -10.85 -18.95 -45.58
C THR A 64 -9.92 -19.42 -44.45
N GLY A 65 -10.39 -19.47 -43.20
CA GLY A 65 -9.60 -20.01 -42.07
C GLY A 65 -8.38 -19.19 -41.64
N ARG A 66 -8.29 -17.90 -42.03
CA ARG A 66 -7.12 -17.03 -41.80
C ARG A 66 -6.65 -16.98 -40.35
N THR A 67 -7.57 -16.76 -39.41
CA THR A 67 -7.26 -16.68 -37.97
C THR A 67 -6.63 -17.98 -37.46
N THR A 68 -7.21 -19.12 -37.84
CA THR A 68 -6.70 -20.45 -37.48
C THR A 68 -5.30 -20.67 -38.03
N ALA A 69 -5.07 -20.28 -39.29
CA ALA A 69 -3.75 -20.39 -39.91
C ALA A 69 -2.71 -19.51 -39.19
N ILE A 70 -2.99 -18.22 -38.99
CA ILE A 70 -2.06 -17.28 -38.31
C ILE A 70 -1.74 -17.76 -36.91
N LYS A 71 -2.76 -18.14 -36.12
CA LYS A 71 -2.58 -18.62 -34.75
C LYS A 71 -1.62 -19.82 -34.70
N ARG A 72 -1.78 -20.76 -35.64
CA ARG A 72 -0.89 -21.92 -35.75
C ARG A 72 0.56 -21.54 -36.02
N PHE A 73 0.81 -20.61 -36.95
CA PHE A 73 2.18 -20.13 -37.24
C PHE A 73 2.79 -19.44 -36.02
N VAL A 74 2.02 -18.61 -35.32
CA VAL A 74 2.46 -17.94 -34.10
C VAL A 74 2.79 -18.96 -33.00
N GLU A 75 1.93 -19.97 -32.78
CA GLU A 75 2.15 -21.02 -31.79
C GLU A 75 3.41 -21.86 -32.10
N GLN A 76 3.60 -22.25 -33.36
CA GLN A 76 4.79 -22.99 -33.79
C GLN A 76 6.08 -22.20 -33.57
N ARG A 77 6.05 -20.89 -33.83
CA ARG A 77 7.20 -20.01 -33.58
C ARG A 77 7.44 -19.85 -32.07
N ALA A 78 6.40 -19.49 -31.32
CA ALA A 78 6.46 -19.20 -29.89
C ALA A 78 6.97 -20.40 -29.09
N ALA A 79 6.68 -21.63 -29.54
CA ALA A 79 7.20 -22.86 -28.93
C ALA A 79 8.75 -22.95 -28.92
N HIS A 80 9.44 -22.19 -29.77
CA HIS A 80 10.90 -22.15 -29.88
C HIS A 80 11.51 -20.85 -29.36
N ASP A 81 10.69 -19.88 -28.95
CA ASP A 81 11.16 -18.60 -28.43
C ASP A 81 11.31 -18.66 -26.89
N PRO A 82 12.14 -17.79 -26.30
CA PRO A 82 12.27 -17.71 -24.85
C PRO A 82 10.91 -17.42 -24.20
N VAL A 83 10.67 -18.02 -23.02
CA VAL A 83 9.49 -17.71 -22.22
C VAL A 83 9.48 -16.21 -21.94
N PRO A 84 8.37 -15.50 -22.24
CA PRO A 84 8.30 -14.07 -22.01
C PRO A 84 8.33 -13.77 -20.51
N ASP A 85 8.93 -12.64 -20.17
CA ASP A 85 8.93 -12.11 -18.82
C ASP A 85 7.51 -11.81 -18.32
N ASP A 86 7.32 -11.91 -17.01
CA ASP A 86 6.08 -11.51 -16.36
C ASP A 86 5.99 -9.98 -16.31
N TRP A 87 4.81 -9.45 -16.66
CA TRP A 87 4.44 -8.07 -16.39
C TRP A 87 3.44 -8.04 -15.26
N ILE A 88 3.83 -7.44 -14.14
CA ILE A 88 3.01 -7.35 -12.93
C ILE A 88 2.65 -5.90 -12.63
N TYR A 89 1.51 -5.72 -11.96
CA TYR A 89 1.15 -4.45 -11.35
C TYR A 89 1.38 -4.54 -9.85
N VAL A 90 2.17 -3.60 -9.32
CA VAL A 90 2.33 -3.40 -7.88
C VAL A 90 1.66 -2.12 -7.43
N HIS A 91 1.27 -2.08 -6.16
CA HIS A 91 0.65 -0.90 -5.58
C HIS A 91 1.62 0.28 -5.57
N ASN A 92 1.12 1.47 -5.94
CA ASN A 92 1.87 2.71 -5.90
C ASN A 92 1.48 3.52 -4.66
N PHE A 93 2.31 3.46 -3.62
CA PHE A 93 2.06 4.15 -2.35
C PHE A 93 2.05 5.69 -2.47
N ASN A 94 2.68 6.26 -3.50
CA ASN A 94 2.63 7.71 -3.76
C ASN A 94 1.35 8.13 -4.49
N THR A 95 0.78 7.25 -5.30
CA THR A 95 -0.41 7.55 -6.12
C THR A 95 -1.24 6.28 -6.32
N ALA A 96 -2.05 5.95 -5.31
CA ALA A 96 -2.78 4.67 -5.22
C ALA A 96 -3.62 4.30 -6.46
N HIS A 97 -4.15 5.29 -7.18
CA HIS A 97 -4.95 5.09 -8.40
C HIS A 97 -4.12 4.88 -9.67
N LYS A 98 -2.78 4.84 -9.56
CA LYS A 98 -1.84 4.62 -10.66
C LYS A 98 -0.87 3.49 -10.31
N PRO A 99 -1.27 2.22 -10.48
CA PRO A 99 -0.39 1.09 -10.18
C PRO A 99 0.88 1.16 -11.04
N MET A 100 1.99 0.64 -10.49
CA MET A 100 3.27 0.60 -11.19
C MET A 100 3.40 -0.72 -11.93
N ALA A 101 3.69 -0.67 -13.23
CA ALA A 101 3.98 -1.85 -14.02
C ALA A 101 5.47 -2.20 -13.88
N LEU A 102 5.77 -3.43 -13.45
CA LEU A 102 7.11 -3.95 -13.33
C LEU A 102 7.28 -5.18 -14.23
N ARG A 103 8.47 -5.28 -14.83
CA ARG A 103 8.88 -6.44 -15.63
C ARG A 103 9.78 -7.31 -14.78
N VAL A 104 9.42 -8.57 -14.60
CA VAL A 104 10.21 -9.55 -13.84
C VAL A 104 10.37 -10.84 -14.66
N PRO A 105 11.42 -11.63 -14.43
CA PRO A 105 11.62 -12.88 -15.17
C PRO A 105 10.41 -13.82 -15.07
N ALA A 106 10.21 -14.63 -16.09
CA ALA A 106 9.08 -15.56 -16.17
C ALA A 106 8.87 -16.36 -14.88
N GLY A 107 7.64 -16.34 -14.35
CA GLY A 107 7.25 -17.03 -13.11
C GLY A 107 7.64 -16.32 -11.81
N ARG A 108 8.43 -15.24 -11.85
CA ARG A 108 8.81 -14.48 -10.64
C ARG A 108 7.65 -13.63 -10.12
N GLY A 109 6.68 -13.26 -10.97
CA GLY A 109 5.53 -12.48 -10.56
C GLY A 109 4.63 -13.23 -9.58
N SER A 110 4.31 -14.49 -9.86
CA SER A 110 3.53 -15.34 -8.95
C SER A 110 4.30 -15.66 -7.67
N GLN A 111 5.62 -15.88 -7.78
CA GLN A 111 6.48 -16.10 -6.62
C GLN A 111 6.49 -14.89 -5.69
N LEU A 112 6.63 -13.68 -6.24
CA LEU A 112 6.58 -12.44 -5.47
C LEU A 112 5.24 -12.28 -4.75
N ALA A 113 4.11 -12.55 -5.42
CA ALA A 113 2.79 -12.48 -4.80
C ALA A 113 2.69 -13.39 -3.56
N ALA A 114 3.12 -14.65 -3.68
CA ALA A 114 3.13 -15.59 -2.57
C ALA A 114 4.07 -15.17 -1.42
N ASP A 115 5.22 -14.57 -1.75
CA ASP A 115 6.17 -14.06 -0.76
C ASP A 115 5.59 -12.86 0.00
N MET A 116 4.88 -11.95 -0.69
CA MET A 116 4.19 -10.82 -0.07
C MET A 116 3.04 -11.28 0.84
N ASP A 117 2.24 -12.26 0.42
CA ASP A 117 1.17 -12.83 1.26
C ASP A 117 1.74 -13.47 2.55
N SER A 118 2.87 -14.17 2.41
CA SER A 118 3.58 -14.78 3.53
C SER A 118 4.15 -13.72 4.48
N LEU A 119 4.74 -12.64 3.94
CA LEU A 119 5.22 -11.49 4.70
C LEU A 119 4.09 -10.88 5.54
N ILE A 120 2.95 -10.55 4.92
CA ILE A 120 1.82 -9.93 5.64
C ILE A 120 1.27 -10.88 6.71
N SER A 121 1.15 -12.17 6.41
CA SER A 121 0.71 -13.17 7.39
C SER A 121 1.65 -13.24 8.59
N ARG A 122 2.96 -13.22 8.36
CA ARG A 122 3.98 -13.20 9.41
C ARG A 122 3.90 -11.94 10.27
N LEU A 123 3.81 -10.77 9.64
CA LEU A 123 3.72 -9.48 10.34
C LEU A 123 2.47 -9.38 11.22
N ARG A 124 1.33 -9.92 10.77
CA ARG A 124 0.09 -9.99 11.56
C ARG A 124 0.24 -10.79 12.86
N THR A 125 1.22 -11.69 12.94
CA THR A 125 1.52 -12.48 14.14
C THR A 125 2.65 -11.87 14.95
N GLU A 126 3.75 -11.46 14.31
CA GLU A 126 4.96 -11.01 15.01
C GLU A 126 4.83 -9.60 15.59
N LEU A 127 4.09 -8.69 14.95
CA LEU A 127 3.90 -7.32 15.46
C LEU A 127 3.17 -7.29 16.81
N PRO A 128 1.98 -7.92 16.97
CA PRO A 128 1.31 -7.98 18.27
C PRO A 128 2.20 -8.59 19.35
N GLN A 129 2.89 -9.69 19.05
CA GLN A 129 3.81 -10.33 19.99
C GLN A 129 4.96 -9.42 20.43
N ALA A 130 5.46 -8.58 19.52
CA ALA A 130 6.52 -7.62 19.86
C ALA A 130 6.01 -6.51 20.79
N PHE A 131 4.76 -6.07 20.63
CA PHE A 131 4.12 -5.09 21.51
C PHE A 131 3.68 -5.68 22.85
N ASP A 132 3.45 -6.99 22.92
CA ASP A 132 3.16 -7.68 24.18
C ASP A 132 4.40 -7.92 25.06
N LYS A 133 5.61 -7.74 24.51
CA LYS A 133 6.86 -7.93 25.27
C LYS A 133 6.95 -6.93 26.43
N GLU A 134 7.43 -7.42 27.57
CA GLU A 134 7.68 -6.64 28.78
C GLU A 134 8.50 -5.38 28.48
N SER A 135 9.56 -5.49 27.68
CA SER A 135 10.39 -4.35 27.28
C SER A 135 9.63 -3.21 26.60
N PHE A 136 8.60 -3.52 25.79
CA PHE A 136 7.76 -2.49 25.17
C PHE A 136 6.80 -1.88 26.19
N ARG A 137 6.16 -2.72 26.99
CA ARG A 137 5.21 -2.30 28.02
C ARG A 137 5.87 -1.40 29.06
N ASP A 138 7.06 -1.75 29.53
CA ASP A 138 7.82 -0.97 30.50
C ASP A 138 8.23 0.38 29.93
N ALA A 139 8.72 0.41 28.68
CA ALA A 139 9.06 1.66 28.02
C ALA A 139 7.83 2.58 27.83
N ALA A 140 6.67 2.02 27.51
CA ALA A 140 5.43 2.77 27.39
C ALA A 140 4.94 3.30 28.76
N LEU A 141 5.05 2.49 29.81
CA LEU A 141 4.73 2.88 31.18
C LEU A 141 5.65 4.00 31.68
N GLU A 142 6.93 3.94 31.36
CA GLU A 142 7.90 4.98 31.75
C GLU A 142 7.53 6.33 31.13
N ILE A 143 7.14 6.36 29.85
CA ILE A 143 6.67 7.60 29.19
C ILE A 143 5.43 8.17 29.91
N GLN A 144 4.48 7.32 30.29
CA GLN A 144 3.29 7.76 31.02
C GLN A 144 3.61 8.25 32.44
N HIS A 145 4.58 7.61 33.09
CA HIS A 145 5.03 8.01 34.42
C HIS A 145 5.77 9.36 34.37
N GLU A 146 6.68 9.56 33.42
CA GLU A 146 7.35 10.84 33.20
C GLU A 146 6.33 11.96 32.91
N ARG A 147 5.33 11.68 32.05
CA ARG A 147 4.21 12.60 31.79
C ARG A 147 3.46 12.95 33.07
N GLN A 148 3.11 11.95 33.89
CA GLN A 148 2.37 12.19 35.13
C GLN A 148 3.19 13.01 36.14
N GLN A 149 4.48 12.71 36.30
CA GLN A 149 5.36 13.45 37.20
C GLN A 149 5.49 14.93 36.80
N ASN A 150 5.62 15.18 35.50
CA ASN A 150 5.67 16.55 34.96
C ASN A 150 4.35 17.29 35.17
N TYR A 151 3.21 16.62 34.95
CA TYR A 151 1.89 17.17 35.23
C TYR A 151 1.73 17.55 36.71
N ASP A 152 2.10 16.65 37.63
CA ASP A 152 2.00 16.89 39.07
C ASP A 152 2.90 18.05 39.51
N SER A 153 4.07 18.19 38.89
CA SER A 153 4.98 19.32 39.12
C SER A 153 4.37 20.65 38.67
N LEU A 154 3.80 20.69 37.46
CA LEU A 154 3.11 21.87 36.93
C LEU A 154 1.90 22.26 37.81
N LEU A 155 1.11 21.27 38.24
CA LEU A 155 -0.06 21.47 39.09
C LEU A 155 0.34 22.02 40.46
N ARG A 156 1.37 21.45 41.09
CA ARG A 156 1.92 21.98 42.35
C ARG A 156 2.40 23.43 42.19
N GLY A 157 3.02 23.75 41.05
CA GLY A 157 3.48 25.11 40.74
C GLY A 157 2.35 26.13 40.73
N ILE A 158 1.26 25.87 40.00
CA ILE A 158 0.12 26.79 39.95
C ILE A 158 -0.67 26.84 41.27
N GLN A 159 -0.83 25.71 41.96
CA GLN A 159 -1.46 25.67 43.28
C GLN A 159 -0.70 26.52 44.31
N ALA A 160 0.64 26.45 44.33
CA ALA A 160 1.46 27.27 45.22
C ALA A 160 1.31 28.77 44.93
N LYS A 161 1.26 29.16 43.65
CA LYS A 161 1.02 30.56 43.25
C LYS A 161 -0.39 31.04 43.64
N ALA A 162 -1.41 30.19 43.47
CA ALA A 162 -2.78 30.50 43.91
C ALA A 162 -2.84 30.71 45.43
N VAL A 163 -2.27 29.82 46.23
CA VAL A 163 -2.24 29.94 47.70
C VAL A 163 -1.51 31.22 48.13
N GLY A 164 -0.38 31.55 47.50
CA GLY A 164 0.36 32.80 47.76
C GLY A 164 -0.43 34.07 47.46
N LYS A 165 -1.49 33.98 46.64
CA LYS A 165 -2.40 35.06 46.27
C LYS A 165 -3.76 34.99 46.98
N ASN A 166 -3.89 34.20 48.06
CA ASN A 166 -5.16 33.95 48.77
C ASN A 166 -6.27 33.42 47.85
N ALA A 167 -5.89 32.50 46.97
CA ALA A 167 -6.80 31.80 46.08
C ALA A 167 -6.59 30.29 46.17
N VAL A 168 -7.60 29.53 45.75
CA VAL A 168 -7.57 28.08 45.68
C VAL A 168 -8.03 27.64 44.31
N LEU A 169 -7.28 26.70 43.73
CA LEU A 169 -7.63 26.03 42.49
C LEU A 169 -8.38 24.74 42.82
N ILE A 170 -9.63 24.61 42.38
CA ILE A 170 -10.43 23.41 42.58
C ILE A 170 -10.77 22.75 41.23
N PRO A 171 -10.74 21.41 41.12
CA PRO A 171 -11.19 20.71 39.92
C PRO A 171 -12.68 20.99 39.66
N SER A 172 -13.04 21.19 38.40
CA SER A 172 -14.42 21.35 37.94
C SER A 172 -14.63 20.54 36.64
N PRO A 173 -15.88 20.31 36.21
CA PRO A 173 -16.15 19.65 34.92
C PRO A 173 -15.55 20.39 33.72
N GLU A 174 -15.34 21.71 33.84
CA GLU A 174 -14.70 22.55 32.81
C GLU A 174 -13.17 22.65 32.99
N GLY A 175 -12.59 21.86 33.89
CA GLY A 175 -11.16 21.82 34.20
C GLY A 175 -10.89 22.30 35.62
N PHE A 176 -10.65 23.60 35.79
CA PHE A 176 -10.34 24.20 37.09
C PHE A 176 -11.12 25.48 37.32
N GLN A 177 -11.56 25.69 38.55
CA GLN A 177 -12.16 26.92 39.03
C GLN A 177 -11.24 27.57 40.07
N ILE A 178 -11.08 28.90 39.97
CA ILE A 178 -10.31 29.72 40.90
C ILE A 178 -11.31 30.35 41.88
N LEU A 179 -11.15 30.08 43.18
CA LEU A 179 -11.96 30.67 44.25
C LEU A 179 -11.09 31.46 45.22
N PRO A 180 -11.62 32.51 45.87
CA PRO A 180 -10.90 33.17 46.96
C PRO A 180 -10.78 32.20 48.14
N GLY A 181 -9.64 32.20 48.82
CA GLY A 181 -9.38 31.27 49.92
C GLY A 181 -8.25 31.69 50.84
N ILE A 182 -8.25 31.14 52.06
CA ILE A 182 -7.23 31.41 53.07
C ILE A 182 -6.63 30.07 53.47
N ASN A 183 -5.29 29.99 53.54
CA ASN A 183 -4.55 28.78 53.91
C ASN A 183 -4.91 27.55 53.05
N GLY A 184 -5.17 27.74 51.76
CA GLY A 184 -5.50 26.66 50.83
C GLY A 184 -6.94 26.13 50.92
N GLN A 185 -7.81 26.78 51.70
CA GLN A 185 -9.23 26.44 51.79
C GLN A 185 -10.09 27.53 51.15
N PRO A 186 -11.10 27.18 50.33
CA PRO A 186 -11.99 28.16 49.71
C PRO A 186 -12.84 28.87 50.78
N LEU A 187 -13.08 30.16 50.60
CA LEU A 187 -13.98 30.92 51.46
C LEU A 187 -15.44 30.44 51.27
N PRO A 188 -16.25 30.38 52.34
CA PRO A 188 -17.69 30.16 52.22
C PRO A 188 -18.36 31.23 51.36
N GLN A 189 -19.38 30.85 50.60
CA GLN A 189 -20.08 31.75 49.67
C GLN A 189 -20.58 33.04 50.35
N ASP A 190 -21.06 32.95 51.59
CA ASP A 190 -21.57 34.09 52.36
C ASP A 190 -20.45 35.11 52.70
N GLN A 191 -19.23 34.63 52.94
CA GLN A 191 -18.07 35.50 53.20
C GLN A 191 -17.56 36.16 51.93
N ILE A 192 -17.66 35.48 50.78
CA ILE A 192 -17.34 36.04 49.47
C ILE A 192 -18.33 37.17 49.13
N ASN A 193 -19.63 36.97 49.40
CA ASN A 193 -20.67 37.97 49.15
C ASN A 193 -20.53 39.21 50.06
N ALA A 194 -20.02 39.02 51.29
CA ALA A 194 -19.79 40.08 52.27
C ALA A 194 -18.48 40.88 52.08
N LEU A 195 -17.69 40.59 51.03
CA LEU A 195 -16.46 41.33 50.72
C LEU A 195 -16.76 42.82 50.44
N SER A 196 -15.91 43.71 50.95
CA SER A 196 -15.96 45.14 50.62
C SER A 196 -15.64 45.39 49.14
N ASP A 197 -16.03 46.55 48.62
CA ASP A 197 -15.78 46.89 47.21
C ASP A 197 -14.27 46.93 46.89
N GLU A 198 -13.44 47.43 47.81
CA GLU A 198 -11.97 47.37 47.68
C GLU A 198 -11.44 45.92 47.64
N ALA A 199 -12.02 45.02 48.44
CA ALA A 199 -11.62 43.61 48.45
C ALA A 199 -12.07 42.89 47.17
N LYS A 200 -13.25 43.24 46.64
CA LYS A 200 -13.74 42.75 45.33
C LYS A 200 -12.84 43.22 44.19
N GLU A 201 -12.40 44.47 44.21
CA GLU A 201 -11.50 45.02 43.18
C GLU A 201 -10.11 44.35 43.22
N ARG A 202 -9.53 44.17 44.42
CA ARG A 202 -8.29 43.40 44.60
C ARG A 202 -8.45 41.96 44.10
N TRP A 203 -9.55 41.31 44.46
CA TRP A 203 -9.86 39.95 44.01
C TRP A 203 -9.96 39.88 42.48
N SER A 204 -10.62 40.84 41.84
CA SER A 204 -10.73 40.92 40.39
C SER A 204 -9.35 40.94 39.73
N ASN A 205 -8.43 41.77 40.21
CA ASN A 205 -7.07 41.85 39.67
C ASN A 205 -6.30 40.51 39.86
N THR A 206 -6.38 39.93 41.05
CA THR A 206 -5.78 38.62 41.34
C THR A 206 -6.35 37.51 40.45
N LEU A 207 -7.67 37.52 40.22
CA LEU A 207 -8.35 36.56 39.37
C LEU A 207 -7.86 36.66 37.92
N HIS A 208 -7.73 37.86 37.37
CA HIS A 208 -7.20 38.06 36.01
C HIS A 208 -5.76 37.57 35.87
N GLU A 209 -4.92 37.77 36.89
CA GLU A 209 -3.55 37.23 36.90
C GLU A 209 -3.54 35.70 36.96
N LEU A 210 -4.28 35.11 37.90
CA LEU A 210 -4.35 33.66 38.06
C LEU A 210 -5.00 32.97 36.86
N GLN A 211 -5.95 33.62 36.17
CA GLN A 211 -6.50 33.12 34.91
C GLN A 211 -5.44 33.06 33.80
N ARG A 212 -4.54 34.05 33.71
CA ARG A 212 -3.41 33.98 32.76
C ARG A 212 -2.47 32.84 33.10
N GLU A 213 -2.10 32.70 34.36
CA GLU A 213 -1.24 31.60 34.80
C GLU A 213 -1.89 30.22 34.61
N LEU A 214 -3.21 30.12 34.80
CA LEU A 214 -3.98 28.91 34.52
C LEU A 214 -4.00 28.58 33.02
N ASN A 215 -4.14 29.58 32.16
CA ASN A 215 -4.04 29.38 30.72
C ASN A 215 -2.64 28.87 30.32
N ASP A 216 -1.57 29.46 30.87
CA ASP A 216 -0.19 29.01 30.62
C ASP A 216 0.03 27.57 31.09
N PHE A 217 -0.51 27.20 32.27
CA PHE A 217 -0.53 25.82 32.74
C PHE A 217 -1.25 24.89 31.76
N MET A 218 -2.45 25.26 31.28
CA MET A 218 -3.21 24.45 30.33
C MET A 218 -2.48 24.28 28.99
N PHE A 219 -1.74 25.31 28.54
CA PHE A 219 -0.87 25.18 27.36
C PHE A 219 0.28 24.21 27.62
N ALA A 220 0.94 24.30 28.78
CA ALA A 220 2.01 23.37 29.15
C ALA A 220 1.53 21.92 29.27
N VAL A 221 0.33 21.69 29.79
CA VAL A 221 -0.29 20.34 29.86
C VAL A 221 -0.53 19.79 28.45
N ARG A 222 -1.03 20.59 27.51
CA ARG A 222 -1.23 20.15 26.11
C ARG A 222 0.09 19.81 25.42
N ASP A 223 1.13 20.61 25.64
CA ASP A 223 2.47 20.33 25.12
C ASP A 223 3.05 19.02 25.71
N LEU A 224 2.85 18.80 27.00
CA LEU A 224 3.25 17.57 27.68
C LEU A 224 2.52 16.34 27.12
N ASP A 225 1.21 16.42 26.89
CA ASP A 225 0.44 15.36 26.25
C ASP A 225 0.90 15.10 24.81
N SER A 226 1.19 16.17 24.04
CA SER A 226 1.72 16.05 22.67
C SER A 226 3.06 15.32 22.66
N LYS A 227 4.00 15.70 23.55
CA LYS A 227 5.32 15.07 23.68
C LYS A 227 5.22 13.60 24.07
N ALA A 228 4.38 13.27 25.05
CA ALA A 228 4.18 11.88 25.45
C ALA A 228 3.61 11.04 24.30
N ASN A 229 2.63 11.57 23.55
CA ASN A 229 2.08 10.90 22.37
C ASN A 229 3.13 10.71 21.26
N GLU A 230 3.97 11.71 21.00
CA GLU A 230 5.09 11.60 20.05
C GLU A 230 6.11 10.55 20.48
N GLN A 231 6.46 10.49 21.76
CA GLN A 231 7.36 9.47 22.32
C GLN A 231 6.78 8.06 22.18
N VAL A 232 5.48 7.88 22.49
CA VAL A 232 4.80 6.58 22.29
C VAL A 232 4.78 6.20 20.82
N LYS A 233 4.46 7.14 19.92
CA LYS A 233 4.47 6.90 18.47
C LYS A 233 5.87 6.49 17.98
N ALA A 234 6.91 7.20 18.41
CA ALA A 234 8.29 6.87 18.07
C ALA A 234 8.71 5.49 18.63
N LEU A 235 8.24 5.12 19.82
CA LEU A 235 8.44 3.80 20.40
C LEU A 235 7.81 2.69 19.55
N VAL A 236 6.55 2.89 19.14
CA VAL A 236 5.82 1.96 18.24
C VAL A 236 6.54 1.83 16.91
N GLU A 237 6.91 2.95 16.27
CA GLU A 237 7.61 2.95 14.99
C GLU A 237 8.97 2.24 15.08
N ARG A 238 9.74 2.47 16.16
CA ARG A 238 11.05 1.83 16.36
C ARG A 238 10.94 0.31 16.53
N VAL A 239 10.04 -0.15 17.39
CA VAL A 239 9.84 -1.58 17.64
C VAL A 239 9.23 -2.25 16.42
N GLY A 240 8.21 -1.64 15.83
CA GLY A 240 7.57 -2.13 14.61
C GLY A 240 8.54 -2.25 13.44
N ARG A 241 9.35 -1.22 13.19
CA ARG A 241 10.39 -1.23 12.15
C ARG A 241 11.36 -2.40 12.32
N THR A 242 11.81 -2.67 13.55
CA THR A 242 12.72 -3.81 13.80
C THR A 242 12.10 -5.14 13.38
N VAL A 243 10.82 -5.35 13.67
CA VAL A 243 10.10 -6.58 13.26
C VAL A 243 9.89 -6.61 11.75
N ILE A 244 9.49 -5.49 11.17
CA ILE A 244 9.22 -5.35 9.74
C ILE A 244 10.50 -5.59 8.92
N ASP A 245 11.61 -5.01 9.31
CA ASP A 245 12.90 -5.15 8.63
C ASP A 245 13.34 -6.62 8.60
N VAL A 246 13.28 -7.31 9.74
CA VAL A 246 13.64 -8.74 9.83
C VAL A 246 12.73 -9.61 8.95
N ALA A 247 11.44 -9.31 8.89
CA ALA A 247 10.51 -10.08 8.07
C ALA A 247 10.69 -9.78 6.57
N LEU A 248 10.89 -8.51 6.22
CA LEU A 248 11.02 -8.03 4.85
C LEU A 248 12.37 -8.40 4.24
N ASP A 249 13.44 -8.49 5.04
CA ASP A 249 14.77 -8.89 4.57
C ASP A 249 14.78 -10.28 3.94
N VAL A 250 13.94 -11.20 4.41
CA VAL A 250 13.77 -12.52 3.80
C VAL A 250 13.26 -12.39 2.35
N VAL A 251 12.31 -11.48 2.11
CA VAL A 251 11.77 -11.22 0.78
C VAL A 251 12.80 -10.48 -0.08
N ARG A 252 13.47 -9.45 0.48
CA ARG A 252 14.51 -8.69 -0.22
C ARG A 252 15.64 -9.59 -0.70
N GLN A 253 16.13 -10.50 0.14
CA GLN A 253 17.20 -11.43 -0.22
C GLN A 253 16.78 -12.37 -1.36
N LYS A 254 15.53 -12.83 -1.38
CA LYS A 254 15.01 -13.71 -2.42
C LYS A 254 14.82 -13.03 -3.78
N HIS A 255 14.72 -11.70 -3.80
CA HIS A 255 14.50 -10.85 -4.98
C HIS A 255 15.60 -9.79 -5.14
N ASN A 256 16.81 -10.07 -4.65
CA ASN A 256 17.93 -9.12 -4.66
C ASN A 256 18.51 -8.86 -6.05
N ASP A 257 18.18 -9.72 -7.02
CA ASP A 257 18.55 -9.63 -8.42
C ASP A 257 17.70 -8.61 -9.21
N LEU A 258 16.65 -8.07 -8.57
CA LEU A 258 15.66 -7.19 -9.19
C LEU A 258 15.66 -5.80 -8.53
N ASP A 259 16.49 -4.89 -9.02
CA ASP A 259 16.63 -3.52 -8.48
C ASP A 259 15.29 -2.78 -8.37
N GLN A 260 14.41 -2.94 -9.38
CA GLN A 260 13.10 -2.30 -9.42
C GLN A 260 12.19 -2.71 -8.25
N LEU A 261 12.43 -3.87 -7.63
CA LEU A 261 11.68 -4.33 -6.46
C LEU A 261 12.23 -3.77 -5.15
N GLN A 262 13.48 -3.33 -5.10
CA GLN A 262 14.07 -2.79 -3.88
C GLN A 262 13.39 -1.48 -3.47
N ASP A 263 13.15 -0.59 -4.44
CA ASP A 263 12.39 0.64 -4.24
C ASP A 263 10.95 0.34 -3.78
N TYR A 264 10.33 -0.68 -4.37
CA TYR A 264 9.00 -1.13 -3.98
C TYR A 264 8.96 -1.64 -2.54
N PHE A 265 9.91 -2.48 -2.13
CA PHE A 265 9.99 -2.98 -0.76
C PHE A 265 10.24 -1.87 0.25
N GLN A 266 11.04 -0.86 -0.08
CA GLN A 266 11.21 0.31 0.78
C GLN A 266 9.90 1.10 0.94
N ALA A 267 9.12 1.23 -0.14
CA ALA A 267 7.80 1.87 -0.08
C ALA A 267 6.81 1.06 0.78
N VAL A 268 6.81 -0.28 0.67
CA VAL A 268 6.02 -1.18 1.52
C VAL A 268 6.40 -1.01 2.99
N GLU A 269 7.69 -1.05 3.32
CA GLU A 269 8.19 -0.90 4.69
C GLU A 269 7.71 0.41 5.32
N LYS A 270 7.88 1.52 4.59
CA LYS A 270 7.46 2.85 5.03
C LYS A 270 5.94 2.92 5.27
N ASP A 271 5.15 2.34 4.38
CA ASP A 271 3.70 2.32 4.50
C ASP A 271 3.24 1.50 5.71
N ILE A 272 3.80 0.30 5.91
CA ILE A 272 3.45 -0.55 7.06
C ILE A 272 3.81 0.18 8.36
N VAL A 273 5.03 0.75 8.47
CA VAL A 273 5.46 1.50 9.67
C VAL A 273 4.54 2.68 9.97
N ALA A 274 4.14 3.45 8.95
CA ALA A 274 3.26 4.60 9.13
C ALA A 274 1.82 4.22 9.55
N ASN A 275 1.41 2.97 9.28
CA ASN A 275 0.06 2.48 9.52
C ASN A 275 -0.03 1.44 10.65
N ILE A 276 1.02 1.27 11.47
CA ILE A 276 0.94 0.46 12.69
C ILE A 276 -0.06 1.14 13.63
N ARG A 277 -1.11 0.41 14.00
CA ARG A 277 -2.16 0.84 14.92
C ARG A 277 -2.45 -0.23 15.95
#